data_AF-A0A1F8SQJ7-F1
#
_entry.id   AF-A0A1F8SQJ7-F1
#
_cell.length_a   1.000
_cell.length_b   1.000
_cell.length_c   1.000
_cell.angle_alpha   90.00
_cell.angle_beta   90.00
_cell.angle_gamma   90.00
#
_symmetry.space_group_name_H-M   'P 1'
#
loop_
_entity.id
_entity.type
_entity.pdbx_description
1 polymer ?
#
loop_
_entity_poly.entity_id
_entity_poly.type
_entity_poly.pdbx_seq_one_letter_code
_entity_poly.pdbx_strand_id
1 'polypeptide(L)' 'MEIDPVCGMEVDPKTAAGKSNYLGKTYYFCSVEDKKAFDKEPQRYVKSQEHGSEHMHHH' A
#
# COMPACT_ATOMS: atom_id res chain seq x y z
N MET A 1 8.86 -1.43 8.38
CA MET A 1 8.73 -0.46 7.28
C MET A 1 7.53 -0.88 6.47
N GLU A 2 6.82 0.09 5.90
CA GLU A 2 5.61 -0.15 5.11
C GLU A 2 5.95 0.06 3.63
N ILE A 3 5.30 -0.66 2.73
CA ILE A 3 5.55 -0.50 1.29
C ILE A 3 4.53 0.48 0.74
N ASP A 4 5.00 1.53 0.07
CA ASP A 4 4.15 2.41 -0.71
C ASP A 4 3.52 1.59 -1.85
N PRO A 5 2.20 1.41 -1.88
CA PRO A 5 1.55 0.55 -2.85
C PRO A 5 1.50 1.16 -4.26
N VAL A 6 1.87 2.44 -4.42
CA VAL A 6 1.93 3.13 -5.71
C VAL A 6 3.29 2.93 -6.38
N CYS A 7 4.37 3.19 -5.66
CA CYS A 7 5.74 3.14 -6.21
C CYS A 7 6.54 1.90 -5.80
N GLY A 8 6.08 1.14 -4.80
CA GLY A 8 6.77 -0.05 -4.27
C GLY A 8 7.95 0.26 -3.35
N MET A 9 8.12 1.53 -2.94
CA MET A 9 9.23 1.96 -2.10
C MET A 9 8.97 1.64 -0.62
N GLU A 10 10.02 1.29 0.12
CA GLU A 10 9.96 1.20 1.58
C GLU A 10 9.82 2.60 2.20
N VAL A 11 8.80 2.76 3.03
CA VAL A 11 8.47 3.99 3.74
C VAL A 11 8.47 3.72 5.24
N ASP A 12 9.10 4.61 5.99
CA ASP A 12 8.99 4.59 7.45
C ASP A 12 7.69 5.29 7.89
N PRO A 13 6.80 4.63 8.65
CA PRO A 13 5.55 5.21 9.13
C PRO A 13 5.69 6.49 9.95
N LYS A 14 6.83 6.67 10.63
CA LYS A 14 7.11 7.84 11.48
C LYS A 14 7.53 9.05 10.65
N THR A 15 8.09 8.83 9.45
CA THR A 15 8.56 9.89 8.56
C THR A 15 7.80 9.94 7.23
N ALA A 16 6.72 9.16 7.08
CA ALA A 16 5.93 9.10 5.86
C ALA A 16 5.40 10.49 5.47
N ALA A 17 5.54 10.87 4.21
CA ALA A 17 5.03 12.14 3.70
C ALA A 17 3.49 12.16 3.67
N GLY A 18 2.86 10.98 3.57
CA GLY A 18 1.42 10.83 3.60
C GLY A 18 0.98 9.49 4.16
N LYS A 19 -0.26 9.44 4.65
CA LYS A 19 -0.96 8.20 4.98
C LYS A 19 -2.43 8.26 4.59
N SER A 20 -3.02 7.11 4.28
CA SER A 20 -4.44 6.99 3.98
C SER A 20 -5.00 5.70 4.56
N ASN A 21 -6.24 5.75 5.04
CA ASN A 21 -6.89 4.61 5.67
C ASN A 21 -7.89 4.03 4.68
N TYR A 22 -7.68 2.78 4.27
CA TYR A 22 -8.52 2.10 3.29
C TYR A 22 -8.79 0.66 3.73
N LEU A 23 -10.08 0.27 3.75
CA LEU A 23 -10.53 -1.06 4.21
C LEU A 23 -10.02 -1.46 5.61
N GLY A 24 -9.87 -0.48 6.52
CA GLY A 24 -9.35 -0.72 7.87
C GLY A 24 -7.84 -0.91 7.94
N LYS A 25 -7.12 -0.89 6.82
CA LYS A 25 -5.64 -0.85 6.77
C LYS A 25 -5.16 0.59 6.61
N THR A 26 -4.04 0.92 7.23
CA THR A 26 -3.37 2.22 7.05
C THR A 26 -2.24 2.05 6.06
N TYR A 27 -2.27 2.80 4.97
CA TYR A 27 -1.24 2.83 3.93
C TYR A 27 -0.38 4.07 4.10
N TYR A 28 0.92 3.93 3.85
CA TYR A 28 1.91 5.00 3.99
C TYR A 28 2.56 5.27 2.64
N PHE A 29 2.88 6.54 2.39
CA PHE A 29 3.34 7.01 1.09
C PHE A 29 4.64 7.78 1.23
N CYS A 30 5.55 7.55 0.28
CA CYS A 30 6.84 8.24 0.24
C CYS A 30 6.66 9.72 -0.13
N SER A 31 5.61 10.03 -0.89
CA SER A 31 5.29 11.38 -1.35
C SER A 31 3.79 11.69 -1.25
N VAL A 32 3.46 12.98 -1.22
CA VAL A 32 2.07 13.46 -1.25
C VAL A 32 1.38 13.12 -2.58
N GLU A 33 2.16 13.02 -3.67
CA GLU A 33 1.65 12.63 -4.99
C GLU A 33 1.17 11.18 -5.00
N ASP A 34 1.94 10.24 -4.46
CA ASP A 34 1.54 8.84 -4.30
C ASP A 34 0.27 8.71 -3.44
N LYS A 35 0.19 9.44 -2.32
CA LYS A 35 -1.04 9.50 -1.52
C LYS A 35 -2.24 9.95 -2.36
N LYS A 36 -2.09 11.00 -3.16
CA LYS A 36 -3.18 11.52 -4.02
C LYS A 36 -3.56 10.52 -5.11
N ALA A 37 -2.59 9.83 -5.71
CA ALA A 37 -2.84 8.80 -6.70
C ALA A 37 -3.62 7.62 -6.06
N PHE A 38 -3.18 7.18 -4.88
CA PHE A 38 -3.87 6.16 -4.10
C PHE A 38 -5.28 6.57 -3.71
N ASP A 39 -5.49 7.79 -3.20
CA ASP A 39 -6.83 8.26 -2.81
C ASP A 39 -7.82 8.33 -3.99
N LYS A 40 -7.32 8.55 -5.22
CA LYS A 40 -8.15 8.54 -6.44
C LYS A 40 -8.61 7.13 -6.81
N GLU A 41 -7.72 6.15 -6.74
CA GLU A 41 -8.00 4.78 -7.20
C GLU A 41 -7.41 3.70 -6.26
N PRO A 42 -7.80 3.66 -4.97
CA PRO A 42 -7.14 2.81 -3.97
C PRO A 42 -7.29 1.33 -4.27
N GLN A 43 -8.42 0.93 -4.87
CA GLN A 43 -8.70 -0.44 -5.28
C GLN A 43 -7.66 -1.00 -6.26
N ARG A 44 -7.05 -0.16 -7.10
CA ARG A 44 -6.05 -0.60 -8.09
C ARG A 44 -4.76 -1.02 -7.42
N TYR A 45 -4.37 -0.29 -6.38
CA TYR A 45 -3.12 -0.50 -5.66
C TYR A 45 -3.24 -1.60 -4.60
N VAL A 46 -4.40 -1.71 -3.95
CA VAL A 46 -4.63 -2.74 -2.92
C VAL A 46 -4.83 -4.14 -3.50
N LYS A 47 -5.42 -4.28 -4.70
CA LYS A 47 -5.58 -5.61 -5.35
C LYS A 47 -4.24 -6.32 -5.59
N SER A 48 -3.17 -5.57 -5.80
CA SER A 48 -1.81 -6.09 -5.99
C SER A 48 -1.18 -6.68 -4.73
N GLN A 49 -1.64 -6.29 -3.53
CA GLN A 49 -1.06 -6.76 -2.26
C GLN A 49 -1.80 -7.97 -1.65
N GLU A 50 -3.02 -8.25 -2.10
CA GLU A 50 -3.83 -9.37 -1.60
C GLU A 50 -3.52 -10.72 -2.30
N HIS A 51 -2.55 -10.77 -3.23
CA HIS A 51 -2.06 -12.01 -3.86
C HIS A 51 -0.83 -12.61 -3.14
N GLY A 52 -0.73 -12.40 -1.82
CA GLY A 52 0.35 -12.92 -0.98
C GLY A 52 -0.02 -14.11 -0.08
N SER A 53 -1.24 -14.65 -0.17
CA SER A 53 -1.69 -15.77 0.66
C SER A 53 -2.50 -16.80 -0.13
N GLU A 54 -1.86 -17.44 -1.09
CA GLU A 54 -2.31 -18.75 -1.60
C GLU A 54 -1.07 -19.55 -2.00
N HIS A 55 -0.25 -19.91 -1.02
CA HIS A 55 0.70 -21.00 -1.21
C HIS A 55 -0.12 -22.29 -1.10
N MET A 56 -0.70 -22.72 -2.23
CA MET A 56 -1.28 -24.06 -2.38
C MET A 56 -0.19 -25.08 -2.06
N HIS A 57 -0.22 -25.61 -0.84
CA HIS A 57 0.50 -26.82 -0.50
C HIS A 57 -0.21 -27.96 -1.23
N HIS A 58 0.33 -28.36 -2.39
CA HIS A 58 0.03 -29.64 -3.01
C HIS A 58 0.34 -30.76 -2.00
N HIS A 59 -0.62 -31.65 -1.75
CA HIS A 59 -0.34 -33.01 -1.31
C HIS A 59 -1.39 -33.96 -1.88
#